data_AF-A0A2N6FFJ4-F1
#
_entry.id   AF-A0A2N6FFJ4-F1
#
_cell.length_a   1.000
_cell.length_b   1.000
_cell.length_c   1.000
_cell.angle_alpha   90.00
_cell.angle_beta   90.00
_cell.angle_gamma   90.00
#
_symmetry.space_group_name_H-M   'P 1'
#
loop_
_entity.id
_entity.type
_entity.pdbx_description
1 polymer ?
#
loop_
_entity_poly.entity_id
_entity_poly.type
_entity_poly.pdbx_seq_one_letter_code
_entity_poly.pdbx_strand_id
1 'polypeptide(L)'
;MEKNRRHNRRFLFLFRLMYSGDMQIFRKRKRFRIANNDDLTAGEKAGKLFRAGDNCAQAVLQATCPGVREELVEMADVFGGGIDNSKCLCGAVAGAAMSLSLQGRGDRASDVVDEFKERFKTTCCKGLTARYDWLGQEHLENCRELTAATADMVARLLEEK
;
A
#
# COMPACT_ATOMS: atom_id res chain seq x y z
N MET A 1 5.32 -44.19 -20.97
CA MET A 1 4.74 -42.83 -20.81
C MET A 1 4.34 -42.53 -19.36
N GLU A 2 5.18 -42.85 -18.37
CA GLU A 2 4.77 -42.80 -16.94
C GLU A 2 5.65 -41.90 -16.05
N LYS A 3 6.82 -41.48 -16.55
CA LYS A 3 7.72 -40.57 -15.84
C LYS A 3 7.28 -39.10 -15.86
N ASN A 4 6.29 -38.73 -16.69
CA ASN A 4 5.87 -37.33 -16.87
C ASN A 4 4.68 -36.90 -15.98
N ARG A 5 4.09 -37.80 -15.18
CA ARG A 5 2.94 -37.48 -14.30
C ARG A 5 3.33 -36.97 -12.90
N ARG A 6 4.55 -37.27 -12.41
CA ARG A 6 4.99 -36.86 -11.06
C ARG A 6 5.45 -35.40 -10.98
N HIS A 7 6.01 -34.85 -12.06
CA HIS A 7 6.42 -33.43 -12.11
C HIS A 7 5.23 -32.48 -12.06
N ASN A 8 4.10 -32.87 -12.67
CA ASN A 8 2.90 -32.05 -12.74
C ASN A 8 2.16 -31.93 -11.39
N ARG A 9 2.24 -32.96 -10.53
CA ARG A 9 1.61 -32.93 -9.20
C ARG A 9 2.30 -32.00 -8.20
N ARG A 10 3.64 -31.92 -8.22
CA ARG A 10 4.39 -30.95 -7.39
C ARG A 10 4.17 -29.52 -7.86
N PHE A 11 4.11 -29.31 -9.18
CA PHE A 11 3.81 -28.00 -9.75
C PHE A 11 2.38 -27.55 -9.41
N LEU A 12 1.37 -28.40 -9.59
CA LEU A 12 -0.01 -28.11 -9.16
C LEU A 12 -0.15 -27.95 -7.64
N PHE A 13 0.62 -28.69 -6.82
CA PHE A 13 0.61 -28.53 -5.36
C PHE A 13 1.20 -27.19 -4.92
N LEU A 14 2.33 -26.78 -5.51
CA LEU A 14 2.92 -25.46 -5.29
C LEU A 14 2.04 -24.34 -5.83
N PHE A 15 1.40 -24.51 -6.99
CA PHE A 15 0.46 -23.55 -7.55
C PHE A 15 -0.81 -23.44 -6.68
N ARG A 16 -1.30 -24.56 -6.15
CA ARG A 16 -2.42 -24.61 -5.21
C ARG A 16 -2.07 -24.10 -3.82
N LEU A 17 -0.81 -24.16 -3.39
CA LEU A 17 -0.30 -23.50 -2.18
C LEU A 17 -0.08 -22.00 -2.38
N MET A 18 0.26 -21.60 -3.60
CA MET A 18 0.41 -20.19 -3.97
C MET A 18 -0.94 -19.48 -4.07
N TYR A 19 -2.01 -20.22 -4.39
CA TYR A 19 -3.40 -19.77 -4.45
C TYR A 19 -4.32 -20.42 -3.40
N SER A 20 -3.76 -21.01 -2.34
CA SER A 20 -4.59 -21.57 -1.26
C SER A 20 -5.08 -20.45 -0.35
N GLY A 21 -6.32 -20.61 0.15
CA GLY A 21 -6.89 -19.70 1.14
C GLY A 21 -6.00 -19.50 2.36
N ASP A 22 -5.19 -20.50 2.71
CA ASP A 22 -4.24 -20.46 3.84
C ASP A 22 -3.22 -19.33 3.72
N MET A 23 -2.62 -19.11 2.53
CA MET A 23 -1.60 -18.06 2.38
C MET A 23 -2.20 -16.66 2.44
N GLN A 24 -3.43 -16.49 1.92
CA GLN A 24 -4.17 -15.23 2.07
C GLN A 24 -4.54 -14.97 3.54
N ILE A 25 -4.91 -16.00 4.30
CA ILE A 25 -5.17 -15.89 5.75
C ILE A 25 -3.92 -15.44 6.49
N PHE A 26 -2.75 -16.02 6.22
CA PHE A 26 -1.50 -15.59 6.86
C PHE A 26 -1.14 -14.14 6.53
N ARG A 27 -1.31 -13.74 5.26
CA ARG A 27 -1.05 -12.36 4.82
C ARG A 27 -1.99 -11.37 5.50
N LYS A 28 -3.29 -11.66 5.53
CA LYS A 28 -4.31 -10.84 6.20
C LYS A 28 -4.04 -10.72 7.71
N ARG A 29 -3.69 -11.82 8.39
CA ARG A 29 -3.31 -11.79 9.82
C ARG A 29 -2.08 -10.94 10.08
N LYS A 30 -1.04 -11.03 9.23
CA LYS A 30 0.17 -10.22 9.38
C LYS A 30 -0.11 -8.73 9.21
N ARG A 31 -0.85 -8.35 8.15
CA ARG A 31 -1.27 -6.97 7.90
C ARG A 31 -2.09 -6.42 9.06
N PHE A 32 -3.09 -7.17 9.52
CA PHE A 32 -3.92 -6.81 10.67
C PHE A 32 -3.09 -6.52 11.92
N ARG A 33 -2.10 -7.37 12.23
CA ARG A 33 -1.20 -7.14 13.38
C ARG A 33 -0.34 -5.88 13.24
N ILE A 34 0.07 -5.52 12.02
CA ILE A 34 0.87 -4.30 11.80
C ILE A 34 -0.02 -3.07 11.95
N ALA A 35 -1.19 -3.06 11.31
CA ALA A 35 -2.11 -1.92 11.32
C ALA A 35 -2.63 -1.56 12.72
N ASN A 36 -2.87 -2.58 13.56
CA ASN A 36 -3.38 -2.43 14.93
C ASN A 36 -2.28 -2.41 16.01
N ASN A 37 -1.03 -2.08 15.64
CA ASN A 37 0.04 -1.95 16.62
C ASN A 37 0.13 -0.51 17.14
N ASP A 38 -0.29 -0.26 18.37
CA ASP A 38 -0.34 1.08 18.97
C ASP A 38 1.05 1.67 19.30
N ASP A 39 2.10 0.85 19.33
CA ASP A 39 3.48 1.31 19.55
C ASP A 39 4.09 1.98 18.31
N LEU A 40 3.38 1.99 17.18
CA LEU A 40 3.88 2.48 15.90
C LEU A 40 3.14 3.73 15.44
N THR A 41 3.88 4.68 14.86
CA THR A 41 3.25 5.80 14.13
C THR A 41 2.54 5.31 12.87
N ALA A 42 1.67 6.16 12.30
CA ALA A 42 1.01 5.86 11.04
C ALA A 42 2.03 5.60 9.91
N GLY A 43 3.10 6.40 9.82
CA GLY A 43 4.18 6.20 8.86
C GLY A 43 4.93 4.89 9.05
N GLU A 44 5.23 4.51 10.29
CA GLU A 44 5.87 3.23 10.60
C GLU A 44 4.99 2.03 10.21
N LYS A 45 3.69 2.11 10.52
CA LYS A 45 2.70 1.10 10.09
C LYS A 45 2.68 0.98 8.57
N ALA A 46 2.54 2.10 7.86
CA ALA A 46 2.45 2.13 6.40
C ALA A 46 3.73 1.59 5.74
N GLY A 47 4.91 1.99 6.23
CA GLY A 47 6.18 1.47 5.75
C GLY A 47 6.34 -0.04 5.98
N LYS A 48 5.87 -0.57 7.12
CA LYS A 48 5.89 -2.01 7.41
C LYS A 48 4.88 -2.79 6.56
N LEU A 49 3.69 -2.24 6.31
CA LEU A 49 2.68 -2.80 5.42
C LEU A 49 3.20 -2.89 3.98
N PHE A 50 3.82 -1.81 3.49
CA PHE A 50 4.45 -1.80 2.17
C PHE A 50 5.50 -2.91 2.02
N ARG A 51 6.41 -3.04 3.01
CA ARG A 51 7.39 -4.13 3.05
C ARG A 51 6.76 -5.52 3.19
N ALA A 52 5.53 -5.60 3.71
CA ALA A 52 4.77 -6.85 3.82
C ALA A 52 4.04 -7.23 2.52
N GLY A 53 4.14 -6.41 1.47
CA GLY A 53 3.61 -6.69 0.13
C GLY A 53 2.36 -5.91 -0.25
N ASP A 54 1.94 -4.94 0.57
CA ASP A 54 0.91 -3.99 0.17
C ASP A 54 1.49 -2.92 -0.75
N ASN A 55 0.69 -2.41 -1.68
CA ASN A 55 1.07 -1.23 -2.45
C ASN A 55 0.95 0.06 -1.60
N CYS A 56 1.33 1.21 -2.17
CA CYS A 56 1.31 2.49 -1.47
C CYS A 56 -0.09 2.88 -0.95
N ALA A 57 -1.15 2.66 -1.74
CA ALA A 57 -2.52 3.01 -1.36
C ALA A 57 -3.06 2.10 -0.25
N GLN A 58 -2.89 0.79 -0.40
CA GLN A 58 -3.28 -0.22 0.58
C GLN A 58 -2.59 0.02 1.92
N ALA A 59 -1.30 0.33 1.91
CA ALA A 59 -0.51 0.58 3.10
C ALA A 59 -0.96 1.85 3.83
N VAL A 60 -1.14 2.98 3.13
CA VAL A 60 -1.64 4.23 3.73
C VAL A 60 -3.04 4.03 4.31
N LEU A 61 -3.95 3.41 3.56
CA LEU A 61 -5.33 3.19 3.98
C LEU A 61 -5.40 2.39 5.28
N GLN A 62 -4.69 1.26 5.36
CA GLN A 62 -4.72 0.42 6.56
C GLN A 62 -3.98 1.06 7.75
N ALA A 63 -2.90 1.80 7.51
CA ALA A 63 -2.15 2.44 8.57
C ALA A 63 -2.91 3.57 9.27
N THR A 64 -3.79 4.24 8.52
CA THR A 64 -4.52 5.43 8.98
C THR A 64 -6.00 5.14 9.26
N CYS A 65 -6.52 4.01 8.80
CA CYS A 65 -7.84 3.49 9.13
C CYS A 65 -7.71 2.03 9.66
N PRO A 66 -7.22 1.84 10.90
CA PRO A 66 -7.13 0.51 11.51
C PRO A 66 -8.50 -0.18 11.53
N GLY A 67 -8.57 -1.44 11.08
CA GLY A 67 -9.83 -2.18 10.99
C GLY A 67 -10.67 -1.86 9.74
N VAL A 68 -10.14 -1.10 8.78
CA VAL A 68 -10.75 -0.93 7.45
C VAL A 68 -11.12 -2.28 6.84
N ARG A 69 -12.30 -2.34 6.21
CA ARG A 69 -12.80 -3.57 5.59
C ARG A 69 -11.87 -4.03 4.47
N GLU A 70 -11.67 -5.34 4.38
CA GLU A 70 -10.75 -5.92 3.41
C GLU A 70 -11.15 -5.61 1.97
N GLU A 71 -12.44 -5.53 1.64
CA GLU A 71 -12.88 -5.21 0.27
C GLU A 71 -12.41 -3.81 -0.16
N LEU A 72 -12.25 -2.88 0.77
CA LEU A 72 -11.74 -1.54 0.48
C LEU A 72 -10.21 -1.56 0.27
N VAL A 73 -9.50 -2.46 0.94
CA VAL A 73 -8.06 -2.68 0.70
C VAL A 73 -7.84 -3.38 -0.63
N GLU A 74 -8.67 -4.36 -0.98
CA GLU A 74 -8.66 -5.01 -2.30
C GLU A 74 -9.00 -3.99 -3.40
N MET A 75 -9.95 -3.09 -3.18
CA MET A 75 -10.23 -1.98 -4.10
C MET A 75 -9.03 -1.02 -4.24
N ALA A 76 -8.29 -0.77 -3.16
CA ALA A 76 -7.09 0.08 -3.19
C ALA A 76 -5.92 -0.55 -4.00
N ASP A 77 -6.01 -1.84 -4.35
CA ASP A 77 -4.96 -2.54 -5.09
C ASP A 77 -4.68 -1.92 -6.47
N VAL A 78 -5.73 -1.41 -7.13
CA VAL A 78 -5.63 -0.81 -8.48
C VAL A 78 -4.73 0.42 -8.53
N PHE A 79 -4.47 1.09 -7.41
CA PHE A 79 -3.59 2.26 -7.35
C PHE A 79 -2.09 1.89 -7.30
N GLY A 80 -1.76 0.59 -7.30
CA GLY A 80 -0.40 0.09 -7.39
C GLY A 80 0.29 0.51 -8.69
N GLY A 81 1.55 0.93 -8.59
CA GLY A 81 2.30 1.46 -9.75
C GLY A 81 1.68 2.75 -10.34
N GLY A 82 0.78 3.38 -9.59
CA GLY A 82 0.15 4.65 -9.89
C GLY A 82 -1.37 4.51 -10.07
N ILE A 83 -1.77 4.01 -11.22
CA ILE A 83 -3.10 3.44 -11.48
C ILE A 83 -2.80 2.28 -12.41
N ASP A 84 -2.72 1.08 -11.87
CA ASP A 84 -2.29 -0.15 -12.55
C ASP A 84 -1.11 0.05 -13.50
N ASN A 85 0.06 0.37 -12.94
CA ASN A 85 1.32 0.48 -13.68
C ASN A 85 1.37 1.54 -14.81
N SER A 86 0.32 2.36 -14.98
CA SER A 86 0.31 3.50 -15.91
C SER A 86 1.28 4.62 -15.49
N LYS A 87 1.79 4.57 -14.26
CA LYS A 87 2.66 5.58 -13.65
C LYS A 87 2.02 6.97 -13.57
N CYS A 88 0.70 7.04 -13.47
CA CYS A 88 -0.06 8.29 -13.32
C CYS A 88 -0.06 8.79 -11.86
N LEU A 89 -1.18 8.72 -11.15
CA LEU A 89 -1.32 9.25 -9.79
C LEU A 89 -0.55 8.42 -8.75
N CYS A 90 0.19 9.01 -7.81
CA CYS A 90 0.82 8.26 -6.72
C CYS A 90 -0.21 7.54 -5.85
N GLY A 91 -0.04 6.22 -5.64
CA GLY A 91 -0.95 5.43 -4.82
C GLY A 91 -1.02 5.89 -3.35
N ALA A 92 0.06 6.41 -2.77
CA ALA A 92 0.02 6.94 -1.40
C ALA A 92 -0.97 8.10 -1.26
N VAL A 93 -0.99 9.01 -2.24
CA VAL A 93 -1.92 10.16 -2.30
C VAL A 93 -3.36 9.68 -2.50
N ALA A 94 -3.59 8.68 -3.35
CA ALA A 94 -4.91 8.07 -3.50
C ALA A 94 -5.40 7.42 -2.20
N GLY A 95 -4.56 6.64 -1.53
CA GLY A 95 -4.86 6.03 -0.23
C GLY A 95 -5.15 7.06 0.87
N ALA A 96 -4.45 8.20 0.85
CA ALA A 96 -4.71 9.30 1.77
C ALA A 96 -6.10 9.92 1.57
N ALA A 97 -6.47 10.23 0.32
CA ALA A 97 -7.80 10.75 0.00
C ALA A 97 -8.91 9.77 0.40
N MET A 98 -8.70 8.46 0.16
CA MET A 98 -9.62 7.41 0.60
C MET A 98 -9.78 7.41 2.12
N SER A 99 -8.67 7.41 2.87
CA SER A 99 -8.69 7.35 4.34
C SER A 99 -9.37 8.56 4.97
N LEU A 100 -9.01 9.77 4.51
CA LEU A 100 -9.64 11.02 4.96
C LEU A 100 -11.14 11.00 4.69
N SER A 101 -11.56 10.60 3.49
CA SER A 101 -12.98 10.54 3.14
C SER A 101 -13.75 9.54 4.01
N LEU A 102 -13.21 8.35 4.24
CA LEU A 102 -13.83 7.33 5.10
C LEU A 102 -14.01 7.80 6.55
N GLN A 103 -13.13 8.70 7.01
CA GLN A 103 -13.15 9.25 8.36
C GLN A 103 -13.87 10.60 8.46
N GLY A 104 -14.62 10.98 7.42
CA GLY A 104 -15.42 12.21 7.42
C GLY A 104 -14.62 13.50 7.26
N ARG A 105 -13.35 13.40 6.84
CA ARG A 105 -12.39 14.50 6.66
C ARG A 105 -11.97 14.69 5.20
N GLY A 106 -12.84 14.34 4.26
CA GLY A 106 -12.58 14.43 2.82
C GLY A 106 -12.28 15.86 2.35
N ASP A 107 -12.72 16.88 3.10
CA ASP A 107 -12.41 18.29 2.89
C ASP A 107 -10.91 18.60 3.04
N ARG A 108 -10.17 17.77 3.77
CA ARG A 108 -8.71 17.93 3.99
C ARG A 108 -7.85 17.23 2.92
N ALA A 109 -8.47 16.61 1.90
CA ALA A 109 -7.72 15.89 0.87
C ALA A 109 -6.80 16.80 0.04
N SER A 110 -7.20 18.05 -0.20
CA SER A 110 -6.34 19.05 -0.87
C SER A 110 -5.09 19.36 -0.06
N ASP A 111 -5.20 19.40 1.27
CA ASP A 111 -4.08 19.75 2.14
C ASP A 111 -2.99 18.68 2.10
N VAL A 112 -3.38 17.39 2.12
CA VAL A 112 -2.41 16.30 1.90
C VAL A 112 -1.74 16.45 0.54
N VAL A 113 -2.51 16.74 -0.50
CA VAL A 113 -1.98 16.88 -1.86
C VAL A 113 -0.98 18.03 -1.94
N ASP A 114 -1.26 19.16 -1.30
CA ASP A 114 -0.40 20.34 -1.30
C ASP A 114 0.88 20.10 -0.49
N GLU A 115 0.78 19.57 0.72
CA GLU A 115 1.94 19.21 1.54
C GLU A 115 2.81 18.13 0.86
N PHE A 116 2.18 17.13 0.23
CA PHE A 116 2.88 16.10 -0.53
C PHE A 116 3.67 16.71 -1.70
N LYS A 117 3.07 17.66 -2.43
CA LYS A 117 3.77 18.38 -3.51
C LYS A 117 4.88 19.28 -2.98
N GLU A 118 4.70 19.93 -1.85
CA GLU A 118 5.76 20.76 -1.24
C GLU A 118 7.00 19.91 -0.95
N ARG A 119 6.78 18.75 -0.33
CA ARG A 119 7.83 17.80 0.07
C ARG A 119 8.44 17.04 -1.11
N PHE A 120 7.61 16.52 -2.03
CA PHE A 120 8.03 15.57 -3.07
C PHE A 120 7.89 16.10 -4.51
N LYS A 121 7.51 17.37 -4.67
CA LYS A 121 7.43 18.15 -5.93
C LYS A 121 6.28 17.80 -6.88
N THR A 122 5.78 16.57 -6.90
CA THR A 122 4.65 16.19 -7.76
C THR A 122 3.89 15.02 -7.17
N THR A 123 2.61 14.88 -7.51
CA THR A 123 1.82 13.67 -7.22
C THR A 123 1.92 12.61 -8.31
N CYS A 124 2.58 12.91 -9.44
CA CYS A 124 2.73 11.98 -10.55
C CYS A 124 3.77 10.89 -10.21
N CYS A 125 3.33 9.63 -10.14
CA CYS A 125 4.15 8.45 -9.89
C CYS A 125 5.34 8.38 -10.86
N LYS A 126 5.13 8.61 -12.16
CA LYS A 126 6.22 8.67 -13.15
C LYS A 126 7.29 9.70 -12.77
N GLY A 127 6.88 10.88 -12.32
CA GLY A 127 7.81 11.94 -11.91
C GLY A 127 8.57 11.58 -10.62
N LEU A 128 7.85 11.04 -9.63
CA LEU A 128 8.40 10.61 -8.35
C LEU A 128 9.43 9.48 -8.49
N THR A 129 9.28 8.63 -9.52
CA THR A 129 10.14 7.46 -9.72
C THR A 129 11.06 7.57 -10.93
N ALA A 130 11.15 8.75 -11.58
CA ALA A 130 11.81 8.92 -12.88
C ALA A 130 13.31 8.55 -12.87
N ARG A 131 13.96 8.69 -11.71
CA ARG A 131 15.41 8.51 -11.54
C ARG A 131 15.84 7.12 -11.09
N TYR A 132 14.89 6.21 -10.88
CA TYR A 132 15.20 4.87 -10.35
C TYR A 132 14.85 3.79 -11.37
N ASP A 133 15.57 2.68 -11.31
CA ASP A 133 15.19 1.46 -12.00
C ASP A 133 13.90 0.91 -11.40
N TRP A 134 12.93 0.63 -12.27
CA TRP A 134 11.62 0.14 -11.83
C TRP A 134 11.76 -1.19 -11.10
N LEU A 135 11.14 -1.28 -9.92
CA LEU A 135 11.27 -2.38 -8.95
C LEU A 135 12.69 -2.63 -8.41
N GLY A 136 13.64 -1.75 -8.70
CA GLY A 136 14.94 -1.73 -8.05
C GLY A 136 14.82 -1.41 -6.56
N GLN A 137 15.85 -1.73 -5.78
CA GLN A 137 15.86 -1.51 -4.34
C GLN A 137 15.62 -0.04 -3.97
N GLU A 138 16.28 0.89 -4.67
CA GLU A 138 16.13 2.33 -4.44
C GLU A 138 14.71 2.82 -4.79
N HIS A 139 14.12 2.30 -5.86
CA HIS A 139 12.73 2.60 -6.21
C HIS A 139 11.76 2.16 -5.11
N LEU A 140 11.91 0.93 -4.61
CA LEU A 140 11.04 0.38 -3.56
C LEU A 140 11.22 1.14 -2.24
N GLU A 141 12.45 1.51 -1.89
CA GLU A 141 12.71 2.30 -0.68
C GLU A 141 12.12 3.71 -0.81
N ASN A 142 12.26 4.36 -1.98
CA ASN A 142 11.60 5.63 -2.27
C ASN A 142 10.06 5.53 -2.14
N CYS A 143 9.45 4.50 -2.74
CA CYS A 143 8.01 4.27 -2.59
C CYS A 143 7.59 4.03 -1.14
N ARG A 144 8.41 3.31 -0.35
CA ARG A 144 8.18 3.12 1.08
C ARG A 144 8.21 4.44 1.84
N GLU A 145 9.19 5.31 1.57
CA GLU A 145 9.30 6.62 2.21
C GLU A 145 8.11 7.53 1.86
N LEU A 146 7.73 7.59 0.58
CA LEU A 146 6.53 8.33 0.14
C LEU A 146 5.28 7.84 0.89
N THR A 147 5.14 6.52 1.00
CA THR A 147 4.01 5.87 1.69
C THR A 147 3.99 6.21 3.18
N ALA A 148 5.14 6.08 3.86
CA ALA A 148 5.26 6.36 5.29
C ALA A 148 4.97 7.84 5.59
N ALA A 149 5.63 8.75 4.87
CA ALA A 149 5.43 10.18 5.03
C ALA A 149 3.97 10.58 4.82
N THR A 150 3.31 10.04 3.79
CA THR A 150 1.90 10.35 3.52
C THR A 150 0.98 9.86 4.63
N ALA A 151 1.25 8.71 5.23
CA ALA A 151 0.45 8.21 6.34
C ALA A 151 0.57 9.10 7.59
N ASP A 152 1.77 9.63 7.88
CA ASP A 152 1.96 10.61 8.96
C ASP A 152 1.21 11.92 8.68
N MET A 153 1.21 12.41 7.43
CA MET A 153 0.43 13.60 7.03
C MET A 153 -1.06 13.40 7.29
N VAL A 154 -1.61 12.25 6.88
CA VAL A 154 -3.02 11.91 7.08
C VAL A 154 -3.34 11.82 8.57
N ALA A 155 -2.51 11.13 9.36
CA ALA A 155 -2.73 11.00 10.80
C ALA A 155 -2.81 12.37 11.49
N ARG A 156 -1.88 13.28 11.17
CA ARG A 156 -1.91 14.65 11.69
C ARG A 156 -3.19 15.40 11.29
N LEU A 157 -3.59 15.34 10.03
CA LEU A 157 -4.79 16.04 9.55
C LEU A 157 -6.09 15.50 10.16
N LEU A 158 -6.13 14.21 10.53
CA LEU A 158 -7.26 13.63 11.24
C LEU A 158 -7.38 14.17 12.68
N GLU A 159 -6.27 14.53 13.31
CA GLU A 159 -6.22 15.10 14.66
C GLU A 159 -6.51 16.62 14.70
N GLU A 160 -6.29 17.32 13.59
CA GLU A 160 -6.58 18.76 13.47
C GLU A 160 -8.08 19.03 13.51
N LYS A 161 -8.49 20.03 14.31
CA LYS A 161 -9.89 20.46 14.46
C LYS A 161 -10.33 21.40 13.35
#